data_AF-A0A1Y3A7T3-F1
#
_entry.id   AF-A0A1Y3A7T3-F1
#
_cell.length_a   1.000
_cell.length_b   1.000
_cell.length_c   1.000
_cell.angle_alpha   90.00
_cell.angle_beta   90.00
_cell.angle_gamma   90.00
#
_symmetry.space_group_name_H-M   'P 1'
#
loop_
_entity.id
_entity.type
_entity.pdbx_description
1 polymer ?
#
loop_
_entity_poly.entity_id
_entity_poly.type
_entity_poly.pdbx_seq_one_letter_code
_entity_poly.pdbx_strand_id
1 'polypeptide(L)'
;MPREQKQVRELQEGSYVMMDDAPCKINHYSTAKPGKHGSAKARVEGKGVFDDKKRSLSQPVDAKVWVPIIQRKQGQVVNVSGDEVQVMDLDTYDTFTMRIPEGEDFSSDDNIEYLDYEGQRKIIG
;
A
#
# COMPACT_ATOMS: atom_id res chain seq x y z
N MET A 1 11.98 9.08 2.92
CA MET A 1 10.70 8.44 2.59
C MET A 1 10.83 7.81 1.21
N PRO A 2 10.81 6.47 1.08
CA PRO A 2 10.99 5.81 -0.21
C PRO A 2 9.73 6.01 -1.06
N ARG A 3 9.76 7.03 -1.90
CA ARG A 3 8.67 7.40 -2.81
C ARG A 3 9.25 8.01 -4.08
N GLU A 4 8.52 7.86 -5.17
CA GLU A 4 8.86 8.45 -6.46
C GLU A 4 7.76 9.40 -6.94
N GLN A 5 8.09 10.31 -7.87
CA GLN A 5 7.08 11.14 -8.52
C GLN A 5 6.69 10.54 -9.86
N LYS A 6 5.38 10.41 -10.09
CA LYS A 6 4.81 10.05 -11.39
C LYS A 6 3.77 11.07 -11.81
N GLN A 7 3.49 11.12 -13.10
CA GLN A 7 2.32 11.88 -13.56
C GLN A 7 1.05 11.07 -13.32
N VAL A 8 -0.05 11.76 -13.07
CA VAL A 8 -1.34 11.12 -12.80
C VAL A 8 -1.77 10.18 -13.95
N ARG A 9 -1.48 10.53 -15.20
CA ARG A 9 -1.73 9.67 -16.37
C ARG A 9 -0.97 8.35 -16.41
N GLU A 10 0.08 8.21 -15.60
CA GLU A 10 0.90 7.00 -15.52
C GLU A 10 0.39 6.03 -14.45
N LEU A 11 -0.60 6.45 -13.64
CA LEU A 11 -1.22 5.61 -12.62
C LEU A 11 -2.08 4.51 -13.27
N GLN A 12 -2.08 3.35 -12.63
CA GLN A 12 -2.85 2.18 -13.08
C GLN A 12 -3.64 1.60 -11.90
N GLU A 13 -4.82 1.05 -12.18
CA GLU A 13 -5.54 0.25 -11.19
C GLU A 13 -4.66 -0.92 -10.70
N GLY A 14 -4.70 -1.20 -9.40
CA GLY A 14 -3.82 -2.17 -8.74
C GLY A 14 -2.47 -1.62 -8.28
N SER A 15 -2.01 -0.48 -8.84
CA SER A 15 -0.78 0.20 -8.39
C SER A 15 -1.00 1.07 -7.13
N TYR A 16 0.07 1.69 -6.61
CA TYR A 16 0.01 2.52 -5.40
C TYR A 16 0.12 4.01 -5.69
N VAL A 17 -0.49 4.84 -4.85
CA VAL A 17 -0.34 6.30 -4.84
C VAL A 17 -0.58 6.83 -3.42
N MET A 18 0.07 7.94 -3.06
CA MET A 18 -0.21 8.65 -1.81
C MET A 18 -1.52 9.43 -1.94
N MET A 19 -2.45 9.21 -1.00
CA MET A 19 -3.68 10.01 -0.86
C MET A 19 -3.86 10.36 0.62
N ASP A 20 -4.09 11.64 0.93
CA ASP A 20 -4.22 12.14 2.30
C ASP A 20 -3.09 11.63 3.22
N ASP A 21 -1.84 11.78 2.76
CA ASP A 21 -0.61 11.33 3.42
C ASP A 21 -0.54 9.83 3.75
N ALA A 22 -1.40 9.00 3.14
CA ALA A 22 -1.40 7.56 3.32
C ALA A 22 -1.13 6.80 2.00
N PRO A 23 -0.35 5.71 2.05
CA PRO A 23 -0.17 4.84 0.89
C PRO A 23 -1.48 4.10 0.59
N CYS A 24 -1.97 4.24 -0.64
CA CYS A 24 -3.23 3.65 -1.09
C CYS A 24 -3.02 2.76 -2.32
N LYS A 25 -3.70 1.62 -2.35
CA LYS A 25 -3.86 0.81 -3.57
C LYS A 25 -5.00 1.37 -4.40
N ILE A 26 -4.74 1.65 -5.67
CA ILE A 26 -5.73 2.19 -6.61
C ILE A 26 -6.72 1.07 -6.97
N ASN A 27 -8.01 1.33 -6.79
CA ASN A 27 -9.08 0.42 -7.19
C ASN A 27 -9.89 0.94 -8.38
N HIS A 28 -9.83 2.24 -8.66
CA HIS A 28 -10.47 2.83 -9.81
C HIS A 28 -9.70 4.03 -10.36
N TYR A 29 -9.57 4.11 -11.69
CA TYR A 29 -9.02 5.26 -12.40
C TYR A 29 -9.95 5.67 -13.56
N SER A 30 -10.35 6.94 -13.59
CA SER A 30 -11.15 7.50 -14.68
C SER A 30 -10.66 8.88 -15.09
N THR A 31 -10.94 9.26 -16.34
CA THR A 31 -10.64 10.60 -16.87
C THR A 31 -11.89 11.26 -17.43
N ALA A 32 -12.01 12.57 -17.22
CA ALA A 32 -13.02 13.39 -17.85
C ALA A 32 -12.42 14.07 -19.08
N LYS A 33 -13.18 14.09 -20.19
CA LYS A 33 -12.79 14.84 -21.39
C LYS A 33 -12.54 16.30 -21.02
N PRO A 34 -11.44 16.90 -21.50
CA PRO A 34 -11.20 18.31 -21.26
C PRO A 34 -12.30 19.17 -21.89
N GLY A 35 -12.63 20.29 -21.24
CA GLY A 35 -13.38 21.36 -21.89
C GLY A 35 -12.56 22.03 -22.99
N LYS A 36 -13.12 23.05 -23.66
CA LYS A 36 -12.50 23.75 -24.81
C LYS A 36 -11.02 24.16 -24.63
N HIS A 37 -10.57 24.41 -23.40
CA HIS A 37 -9.21 24.90 -23.11
C HIS A 37 -8.52 24.17 -21.94
N GLY A 38 -9.02 23.01 -21.50
CA GLY A 38 -8.51 22.33 -20.30
C GLY A 38 -7.58 21.15 -20.60
N SER A 39 -6.75 20.79 -19.62
CA SER A 39 -6.18 19.43 -19.53
C SER A 39 -7.27 18.47 -19.05
N ALA A 40 -7.20 17.20 -19.47
CA ALA A 40 -8.06 16.17 -18.91
C ALA A 40 -7.86 16.10 -17.39
N LYS A 41 -8.94 15.89 -16.63
CA LYS A 41 -8.86 15.64 -15.18
C LYS A 41 -9.03 14.16 -14.93
N ALA A 42 -8.17 13.59 -14.10
CA ALA A 42 -8.37 12.25 -13.60
C ALA A 42 -9.09 12.28 -12.25
N ARG A 43 -9.86 11.22 -11.99
CA ARG A 43 -10.32 10.85 -10.67
C ARG A 43 -9.74 9.47 -10.37
N VAL A 44 -9.04 9.38 -9.24
CA VAL A 44 -8.40 8.15 -8.78
C VAL A 44 -8.98 7.81 -7.42
N GLU A 45 -9.48 6.60 -7.28
CA GLU A 45 -10.01 6.07 -6.03
C GLU A 45 -9.16 4.90 -5.56
N GLY A 46 -9.07 4.73 -4.25
CA GLY A 46 -8.26 3.69 -3.67
C GLY A 46 -8.62 3.39 -2.22
N LYS A 47 -7.92 2.41 -1.67
CA LYS A 47 -8.03 1.99 -0.28
C LYS A 47 -6.64 2.05 0.35
N GLY A 48 -6.54 2.60 1.55
CA GLY A 48 -5.29 2.63 2.30
C GLY A 48 -4.77 1.21 2.53
N VAL A 49 -3.47 1.01 2.31
CA VAL A 49 -2.86 -0.33 2.37
C VAL A 49 -2.92 -0.88 3.80
N PHE A 50 -2.64 -0.04 4.79
CA PHE A 50 -2.50 -0.44 6.19
C PHE A 50 -3.71 -0.11 7.08
N ASP A 51 -4.54 0.85 6.68
CA ASP A 51 -5.67 1.31 7.49
C ASP A 51 -7.05 1.03 6.87
N ASP A 52 -7.06 0.45 5.67
CA ASP A 52 -8.26 0.05 4.94
C ASP A 52 -9.27 1.19 4.66
N LYS A 53 -8.90 2.46 4.88
CA LYS A 53 -9.78 3.61 4.63
C LYS A 53 -9.85 3.92 3.14
N LYS A 54 -11.06 4.15 2.63
CA LYS A 54 -11.29 4.60 1.25
C LYS A 54 -10.85 6.05 1.09
N ARG A 55 -10.14 6.35 0.01
CA ARG A 55 -9.65 7.70 -0.33
C ARG A 55 -9.80 7.95 -1.82
N SER A 56 -9.78 9.22 -2.21
CA SER A 56 -9.76 9.61 -3.63
C SER A 56 -9.01 10.89 -3.84
N LEU A 57 -8.37 11.04 -5.00
CA LEU A 57 -7.82 12.30 -5.47
C LEU A 57 -8.41 12.67 -6.83
N SER A 58 -8.45 13.98 -7.12
CA SER A 58 -8.73 14.47 -8.46
C SER A 58 -7.72 15.54 -8.83
N GLN A 59 -7.02 15.31 -9.93
CA GLN A 59 -5.90 16.12 -10.38
C GLN A 59 -5.87 16.16 -11.92
N PRO A 60 -5.29 17.22 -12.52
CA PRO A 60 -4.93 17.20 -13.94
C PRO A 60 -4.07 15.97 -14.27
N VAL A 61 -4.26 15.37 -15.45
CA VAL A 61 -3.56 14.15 -15.86
C VAL A 61 -2.02 14.31 -15.95
N ASP A 62 -1.54 15.55 -16.11
CA ASP A 62 -0.13 15.94 -16.19
C ASP A 62 0.46 16.38 -14.84
N ALA A 63 -0.37 16.52 -13.80
CA ALA A 63 0.10 16.82 -12.45
C ALA A 63 0.98 15.68 -11.91
N LYS A 64 1.97 16.04 -11.09
CA LYS A 64 2.82 15.07 -10.40
C LYS A 64 2.20 14.67 -9.07
N VAL A 65 2.26 13.38 -8.77
CA VAL A 65 1.84 12.78 -7.50
C VAL A 65 2.96 11.90 -6.95
N TRP A 66 2.92 11.67 -5.63
CA TRP A 66 3.83 10.76 -4.98
C TRP A 66 3.31 9.32 -5.05
N VAL A 67 4.17 8.40 -5.45
CA VAL A 67 3.94 6.96 -5.43
C VAL A 67 4.82 6.34 -4.35
N PRO A 68 4.23 5.66 -3.34
CA PRO A 68 5.02 5.01 -2.30
C PRO A 68 5.75 3.79 -2.86
N ILE A 69 6.98 3.57 -2.42
CA ILE A 69 7.71 2.33 -2.66
C ILE A 69 7.45 1.42 -1.45
N ILE A 70 6.39 0.63 -1.56
CA ILE A 70 6.03 -0.37 -0.54
C ILE A 70 6.86 -1.63 -0.79
N GLN A 71 7.63 -2.05 0.19
CA GLN A 71 8.48 -3.22 0.09
C GLN A 71 7.67 -4.47 0.40
N ARG A 72 7.75 -5.48 -0.46
CA ARG A 72 7.30 -6.84 -0.14
C ARG A 72 8.51 -7.60 0.39
N LYS A 73 8.41 -8.09 1.61
CA LYS A 73 9.48 -8.79 2.33
C LYS A 73 9.00 -10.15 2.81
N GLN A 74 9.96 -11.01 3.14
CA GLN A 74 9.69 -12.33 3.72
C GLN A 74 10.07 -12.33 5.20
N GLY A 75 9.26 -13.01 6.01
CA GLY A 75 9.50 -13.18 7.43
C GLY A 75 9.17 -14.60 7.87
N GLN A 76 9.74 -15.00 9.00
CA GLN A 76 9.38 -16.25 9.68
C GLN A 76 8.63 -15.93 10.98
N VAL A 77 7.56 -16.66 11.23
CA VAL A 77 6.81 -16.56 12.48
C VAL A 77 7.62 -17.14 13.62
N VAL A 78 7.86 -16.32 14.64
CA VAL A 78 8.59 -16.70 15.87
C VAL A 78 7.63 -17.19 16.94
N ASN A 79 6.50 -16.49 17.12
CA ASN A 79 5.49 -16.83 18.09
C ASN A 79 4.15 -16.22 17.72
N VAL A 80 3.07 -16.88 18.13
CA VAL A 80 1.69 -16.39 17.97
C VAL A 80 1.06 -16.19 19.35
N SER A 81 0.40 -15.06 19.54
CA SER A 81 -0.28 -14.72 20.80
C SER A 81 -1.55 -13.92 20.55
N GLY A 82 -2.70 -14.55 20.74
CA GLY A 82 -3.99 -13.91 20.49
C GLY A 82 -4.18 -13.55 19.01
N ASP A 83 -4.41 -12.28 18.73
CA ASP A 83 -4.57 -11.72 17.38
C ASP A 83 -3.26 -11.12 16.82
N GLU A 84 -2.13 -11.37 17.47
CA GLU A 84 -0.81 -10.88 17.10
C GLU A 84 0.17 -12.01 16.82
N VAL A 85 1.10 -11.73 15.92
CA VAL A 85 2.20 -12.61 15.55
C VAL A 85 3.53 -11.86 15.64
N GLN A 86 4.51 -12.47 16.30
CA GLN A 86 5.89 -12.02 16.27
C GLN A 86 6.58 -12.61 15.04
N VAL A 87 7.16 -11.75 14.22
CA VAL A 87 7.80 -12.09 12.95
C VAL A 87 9.26 -11.69 13.00
N MET A 88 10.14 -12.55 12.52
CA MET A 88 11.54 -12.25 12.23
C MET A 88 11.68 -12.00 10.74
N ASP A 89 12.21 -10.84 10.35
CA ASP A 89 12.53 -10.55 8.96
C ASP A 89 13.70 -11.41 8.47
N LEU A 90 13.56 -12.04 7.29
CA LEU A 90 14.57 -12.97 6.81
C LEU A 90 15.86 -12.31 6.28
N ASP A 91 15.81 -11.03 5.92
CA ASP A 91 16.98 -10.30 5.41
C ASP A 91 17.77 -9.61 6.55
N THR A 92 17.06 -9.04 7.51
CA THR A 92 17.65 -8.21 8.58
C THR A 92 17.74 -8.91 9.92
N TYR A 93 17.02 -10.02 10.11
CA TYR A 93 16.84 -10.73 11.39
C TYR A 93 16.20 -9.89 12.51
N ASP A 94 15.69 -8.70 12.19
CA ASP A 94 14.93 -7.88 13.12
C ASP A 94 13.60 -8.57 13.44
N THR A 95 13.18 -8.46 14.71
CA THR A 95 11.89 -9.00 15.17
C THR A 95 10.90 -7.89 15.46
N PHE A 96 9.64 -8.12 15.11
CA PHE A 96 8.55 -7.17 15.36
C PHE A 96 7.20 -7.89 15.45
N THR A 97 6.22 -7.21 16.03
CA THR A 97 4.85 -7.72 16.15
C THR A 97 3.96 -7.15 15.06
N MET A 98 3.09 -8.00 14.52
CA MET A 98 2.07 -7.64 13.53
C MET A 98 0.72 -8.22 13.94
N ARG A 99 -0.36 -7.59 13.48
CA ARG A 99 -1.70 -8.17 13.60
C ARG A 99 -1.94 -9.24 12.56
N ILE A 100 -2.59 -10.33 12.97
CA ILE A 100 -3.02 -11.40 12.10
C ILE A 100 -4.23 -10.90 11.28
N PRO A 101 -4.21 -11.02 9.93
CA PRO A 101 -5.37 -10.69 9.12
C PRO A 101 -6.58 -11.57 9.45
N GLU A 102 -7.79 -11.02 9.29
CA GLU A 102 -9.01 -11.80 9.50
C GLU A 102 -9.05 -13.05 8.61
N GLY A 103 -9.30 -14.21 9.20
CA GLY A 103 -9.44 -15.49 8.47
C GLY A 103 -8.12 -16.21 8.21
N GLU A 104 -6.99 -15.64 8.59
CA GLU A 104 -5.68 -16.30 8.58
C GLU A 104 -5.35 -16.91 9.95
N ASP A 105 -4.58 -17.98 9.94
CA ASP A 105 -3.99 -18.59 11.14
C ASP A 105 -2.54 -18.97 10.84
N PHE A 106 -1.66 -18.77 11.80
CA PHE A 106 -0.23 -18.99 11.64
C PHE A 106 0.31 -19.83 12.79
N SER A 107 1.38 -20.57 12.52
CA SER A 107 2.14 -21.34 13.49
C SER A 107 3.59 -20.85 13.56
N SER A 108 4.28 -21.18 14.65
CA SER A 108 5.74 -21.01 14.72
C SER A 108 6.41 -21.67 13.52
N ASP A 109 7.48 -21.04 13.04
CA ASP A 109 8.29 -21.44 11.88
C ASP A 109 7.64 -21.27 10.50
N ASP A 110 6.39 -20.83 10.41
CA ASP A 110 5.75 -20.49 9.13
C ASP A 110 6.49 -19.34 8.44
N ASN A 111 6.70 -19.48 7.12
CA ASN A 111 7.22 -18.40 6.29
C ASN A 111 6.06 -17.60 5.70
N ILE A 112 6.09 -16.29 5.91
CA ILE A 112 5.06 -15.36 5.46
C ILE A 112 5.64 -14.28 4.57
N GLU A 113 4.79 -13.66 3.75
CA GLU A 113 5.09 -12.40 3.08
C GLU A 113 4.39 -11.24 3.79
N TYR A 114 5.06 -10.10 3.86
CA TYR A 114 4.48 -8.90 4.42
C TYR A 114 4.90 -7.65 3.63
N LEU A 115 4.05 -6.63 3.69
CA LEU A 115 4.33 -5.30 3.18
C LEU A 115 4.95 -4.44 4.28
N ASP A 116 5.99 -3.67 3.95
CA ASP A 116 6.58 -2.64 4.81
C ASP A 116 6.59 -1.27 4.10
N TYR A 117 6.18 -0.24 4.84
CA TYR A 117 6.34 1.15 4.45
C TYR A 117 6.43 2.03 5.68
N GLU A 118 7.61 2.59 5.94
CA GLU A 118 7.88 3.53 7.05
C GLU A 118 7.44 2.99 8.42
N GLY A 119 7.72 1.70 8.67
CA GLY A 119 7.37 1.02 9.91
C GLY A 119 5.91 0.57 10.00
N GLN A 120 5.06 0.94 9.04
CA GLN A 120 3.75 0.32 8.88
C GLN A 120 3.93 -1.02 8.18
N ARG A 121 3.33 -2.06 8.75
CA ARG A 121 3.46 -3.42 8.24
C ARG A 121 2.10 -4.11 8.11
N LYS A 122 1.95 -4.93 7.07
CA LYS A 122 0.74 -5.73 6.84
C LYS A 122 1.10 -7.10 6.26
N ILE A 123 0.62 -8.17 6.91
CA ILE A 123 0.77 -9.54 6.39
C ILE A 123 -0.06 -9.66 5.11
N ILE A 124 0.49 -10.36 4.13
CA ILE A 124 -0.17 -10.67 2.87
C ILE A 124 -0.71 -12.10 3.01
N GLY A 125 -2.04 -12.23 3.09
CA GLY A 125 -2.74 -13.50 2.87
C GLY A 125 -2.90 -13.79 1.39
#